data_AF-A0A967CAL8-F1
#
_entry.id   AF-A0A967CAL8-F1
#
_cell.length_a   1.000
_cell.length_b   1.000
_cell.length_c   1.000
_cell.angle_alpha   90.00
_cell.angle_beta   90.00
_cell.angle_gamma   90.00
#
_symmetry.space_group_name_H-M   'P 1'
#
loop_
_entity.id
_entity.type
_entity.pdbx_description
1 polymer ?
#
loop_
_entity_poly.entity_id
_entity_poly.type
_entity_poly.pdbx_seq_one_letter_code
_entity_poly.pdbx_strand_id
1 'polypeptide(L)'
;MTYWYSPFPLPAATVDLLTTTGLEPWPSTKPPAPNADGLLIYDSPDQLVAAAMQPTLQQLVEGYRQLLDWSERTAQPLLAHWQLQQLGPQGLRRWIASRANAGEPFQAPVAQPNPIPSLVGTALLSLIEVEPQLLEAYLDLELRAELLGREPDLHYRQRLRQGSAQGDVLLQELRHALGAPSELERQESELRTAQEEAELTLLQLHQVQEELEAIFLADREKQQRLDASSTELEKLKPRVAELEQQLERQDDALKTAQEEAELTLLQLHQVQEELEHYFLLSRSQHSLLNQHGQQQREVQKLLAVLVKQQLSPGAAPRP
;
A
#
# COMPACT_ATOMS: atom_id res chain seq x y z
N MET A 1 30.08 66.46 12.11
CA MET A 1 29.49 65.89 10.88
C MET A 1 28.14 65.35 11.28
N THR A 2 27.10 65.69 10.53
CA THR A 2 25.74 65.29 10.85
C THR A 2 25.37 64.09 9.99
N TYR A 3 24.87 63.03 10.60
CA TYR A 3 24.57 61.78 9.93
C TYR A 3 23.06 61.55 9.82
N TRP A 4 22.63 60.63 8.96
CA TRP A 4 21.26 60.16 8.93
C TRP A 4 21.18 58.63 8.96
N TYR A 5 20.13 58.09 9.56
CA TYR A 5 19.86 56.65 9.59
C TYR A 5 18.38 56.38 9.34
N SER A 6 18.12 55.37 8.52
CA SER A 6 16.81 54.74 8.38
C SER A 6 17.02 53.22 8.35
N PRO A 7 16.24 52.44 9.12
CA PRO A 7 16.26 50.98 9.01
C PRO A 7 15.63 50.49 7.70
N PHE A 8 14.97 51.39 6.96
CA PHE A 8 14.32 51.10 5.69
C PHE A 8 15.00 51.86 4.54
N PRO A 9 15.04 51.28 3.34
CA PRO A 9 15.65 51.94 2.20
C PRO A 9 14.83 53.16 1.77
N LEU A 10 15.51 54.31 1.70
CA LEU A 10 14.90 55.56 1.29
C LEU A 10 14.91 55.70 -0.24
N PRO A 11 13.93 56.39 -0.85
CA PRO A 11 13.95 56.72 -2.27
C PRO A 11 15.18 57.54 -2.65
N ALA A 12 15.72 57.35 -3.87
CA ALA A 12 16.92 58.05 -4.33
C ALA A 12 16.84 59.58 -4.19
N ALA A 13 15.70 60.18 -4.54
CA ALA A 13 15.46 61.62 -4.39
C ALA A 13 15.64 62.12 -2.94
N THR A 14 15.34 61.27 -1.96
CA THR A 14 15.51 61.55 -0.53
C THR A 14 16.98 61.53 -0.14
N VAL A 15 17.70 60.52 -0.62
CA VAL A 15 19.15 60.40 -0.39
C VAL A 15 19.87 61.60 -1.01
N ASP A 16 19.45 62.04 -2.20
CA ASP A 16 19.97 63.24 -2.86
C ASP A 16 19.68 64.51 -2.04
N LEU A 17 18.48 64.63 -1.46
CA LEU A 17 18.14 65.74 -0.57
C LEU A 17 19.00 65.74 0.70
N LEU A 18 19.26 64.59 1.31
CA LEU A 18 20.08 64.48 2.52
C LEU A 18 21.56 64.79 2.22
N THR A 19 22.10 64.24 1.13
CA THR A 19 23.50 64.49 0.74
C THR A 19 23.73 65.94 0.32
N THR A 20 22.80 66.56 -0.44
CA THR A 20 22.90 67.97 -0.80
C THR A 20 22.78 68.90 0.40
N THR A 21 22.22 68.46 1.51
CA THR A 21 22.17 69.24 2.77
C THR A 21 23.38 69.03 3.67
N GLY A 22 24.33 68.18 3.27
CA GLY A 22 25.56 67.90 4.00
C GLY A 22 25.42 66.79 5.03
N LEU A 23 24.34 65.98 4.96
CA LEU A 23 24.14 64.81 5.80
C LEU A 23 24.72 63.56 5.13
N GLU A 24 25.47 62.77 5.89
CA GLU A 24 26.03 61.50 5.41
C GLU A 24 25.27 60.29 5.98
N PRO A 25 25.12 59.19 5.22
CA PRO A 25 24.50 57.98 5.75
C PRO A 25 25.34 57.39 6.89
N TRP A 26 24.68 56.95 7.96
CA TRP A 26 25.35 56.32 9.08
C TRP A 26 25.92 54.95 8.66
N PRO A 27 27.24 54.70 8.81
CA PRO A 27 27.91 53.55 8.22
C PRO A 27 27.72 52.23 9.00
N SER A 28 27.04 52.25 10.15
CA SER A 28 26.91 51.09 11.04
C SER A 28 25.45 50.74 11.34
N THR A 29 25.17 49.47 11.57
CA THR A 29 23.88 49.00 12.10
C THR A 29 23.78 49.16 13.62
N LYS A 30 24.80 49.69 14.28
CA LYS A 30 24.82 49.97 15.72
C LYS A 30 24.36 51.39 16.03
N PRO A 31 23.74 51.61 17.21
CA PRO A 31 23.27 52.92 17.61
C PRO A 31 24.41 53.94 17.59
N PRO A 32 24.14 55.18 17.16
CA PRO A 32 25.10 56.25 17.26
C PRO A 32 25.50 56.49 18.73
N ALA A 33 26.73 56.97 18.93
CA ALA A 33 27.12 57.44 20.26
C ALA A 33 26.17 58.57 20.69
N PRO A 34 25.84 58.69 21.99
CA PRO A 34 24.86 59.68 22.47
C PRO A 34 25.20 61.15 22.17
N ASN A 35 26.43 61.44 21.75
CA ASN A 35 26.88 62.79 21.37
C ASN A 35 27.08 62.96 19.86
N ALA A 36 26.68 61.99 19.04
CA ALA A 36 26.74 62.11 17.59
C ALA A 36 25.51 62.89 17.09
N ASP A 37 25.75 63.94 16.31
CA ASP A 37 24.69 64.65 15.61
C ASP A 37 24.13 63.75 14.51
N GLY A 38 22.96 63.17 14.75
CA GLY A 38 22.29 62.25 13.82
C GLY A 38 20.84 62.62 13.61
N LEU A 39 20.29 62.24 12.46
CA LEU A 39 18.88 62.34 12.11
C LEU A 39 18.33 60.92 11.90
N LEU A 40 17.30 60.56 12.66
CA LEU A 40 16.59 59.31 12.49
C LEU A 40 15.38 59.53 11.57
N ILE A 41 15.28 58.75 10.50
CA ILE A 41 14.23 58.88 9.50
C ILE A 41 13.39 57.61 9.52
N TYR A 42 12.07 57.78 9.49
CA TYR A 42 11.12 56.69 9.32
C TYR A 42 10.10 57.00 8.23
N ASP A 43 9.60 55.94 7.61
CA ASP A 43 8.50 55.98 6.67
C ASP A 43 7.22 55.49 7.34
N SER A 44 6.06 55.88 6.80
CA SER A 44 4.79 55.32 7.24
C SER A 44 4.60 53.90 6.67
N PRO A 45 3.87 52.99 7.37
CA PRO A 45 3.73 51.61 6.93
C PRO A 45 3.19 51.46 5.50
N ASP A 46 2.31 52.35 5.06
CA ASP A 46 1.78 52.39 3.69
C ASP A 46 2.84 52.68 2.65
N GLN A 47 3.79 53.56 2.93
CA GLN A 47 4.88 53.88 2.01
C GLN A 47 5.85 52.70 1.90
N LEU A 48 6.13 52.03 3.02
CA LEU A 48 7.01 50.84 3.03
C LEU A 48 6.39 49.63 2.33
N VAL A 49 5.07 49.44 2.44
CA VAL A 49 4.36 48.36 1.72
C VAL A 49 4.19 48.70 0.24
N ALA A 50 4.00 49.97 -0.11
CA ALA A 50 3.89 50.41 -1.50
C ALA A 50 5.24 50.40 -2.24
N ALA A 51 6.33 50.72 -1.55
CA ALA A 51 7.67 50.59 -2.09
C ALA A 51 8.02 49.09 -2.13
N ALA A 52 8.00 48.48 -3.32
CA ALA A 52 8.14 47.06 -3.67
C ALA A 52 9.22 46.17 -2.97
N MET A 53 9.92 46.68 -1.97
CA MET A 53 10.47 45.92 -0.87
C MET A 53 9.30 45.22 -0.17
N GLN A 54 9.33 43.90 -0.02
CA GLN A 54 8.31 43.16 0.73
C GLN A 54 8.86 42.91 2.14
N PRO A 55 9.02 43.92 3.03
CA PRO A 55 9.47 43.64 4.38
C PRO A 55 8.40 42.79 5.06
N THR A 56 8.85 41.75 5.76
CA THR A 56 7.95 40.99 6.63
C THR A 56 7.42 41.91 7.73
N LEU A 57 6.20 41.66 8.22
CA LEU A 57 5.61 42.46 9.30
C LEU A 57 6.54 42.58 10.51
N GLN A 58 7.25 41.51 10.84
CA GLN A 58 8.21 41.50 11.94
C GLN A 58 9.40 42.44 11.69
N GLN A 59 9.91 42.53 10.46
CA GLN A 59 10.98 43.47 10.12
C GLN A 59 10.53 44.93 10.23
N LEU A 60 9.27 45.23 9.89
CA LEU A 60 8.71 46.58 10.06
C LEU A 60 8.62 46.95 11.55
N VAL A 61 8.05 46.07 12.36
CA VAL A 61 7.93 46.28 13.82
C VAL A 61 9.31 46.44 14.45
N GLU A 62 10.26 45.58 14.12
CA GLU A 62 11.61 45.64 14.66
C GLU A 62 12.35 46.91 14.24
N GLY A 63 12.22 47.32 12.97
CA GLY A 63 12.81 48.56 12.48
C GLY A 63 12.26 49.79 13.21
N TYR A 64 10.95 49.85 13.46
CA TYR A 64 10.35 50.94 14.23
C TYR A 64 10.79 50.94 15.69
N ARG A 65 10.84 49.76 16.34
CA ARG A 65 11.35 49.63 17.72
C ARG A 65 12.81 50.04 17.83
N GLN A 66 13.63 49.69 16.84
CA GLN A 66 15.03 50.09 16.79
C GLN A 66 15.16 51.62 16.75
N LEU A 67 14.36 52.29 15.92
CA LEU A 67 14.36 53.77 15.86
C LEU A 67 13.91 54.41 17.17
N LEU A 68 12.88 53.85 17.83
CA LEU A 68 12.42 54.32 19.14
C LEU A 68 13.51 54.20 20.20
N ASP A 69 14.15 53.03 20.31
CA ASP A 69 15.22 52.76 21.26
C ASP A 69 16.44 53.68 21.00
N TRP A 70 16.77 53.94 19.74
CA TRP A 70 17.87 54.82 19.38
C TRP A 70 17.57 56.28 19.72
N SER A 71 16.35 56.73 19.45
CA SER A 71 15.91 58.08 19.80
C SER A 71 15.95 58.29 21.32
N GLU A 72 15.51 57.32 22.12
CA GLU A 72 15.58 57.41 23.60
C GLU A 72 17.01 57.52 24.11
N ARG A 73 17.92 56.66 23.63
CA ARG A 73 19.28 56.57 24.16
C ARG A 73 20.17 57.73 23.76
N THR A 74 19.92 58.30 22.59
CA THR A 74 20.80 59.31 21.97
C THR A 74 20.19 60.70 21.92
N ALA A 75 18.92 60.84 22.31
CA ALA A 75 18.14 62.08 22.16
C ALA A 75 18.15 62.64 20.73
N GLN A 76 18.33 61.77 19.74
CA GLN A 76 18.34 62.16 18.33
C GLN A 76 16.92 62.43 17.83
N PRO A 77 16.76 63.44 16.96
CA PRO A 77 15.49 63.78 16.35
C PRO A 77 15.01 62.65 15.44
N LEU A 78 13.73 62.31 15.59
CA LEU A 78 12.99 61.47 14.66
C LEU A 78 12.24 62.37 13.69
N LEU A 79 12.33 62.09 12.40
CA LEU A 79 11.61 62.84 11.38
C LEU A 79 10.96 61.88 10.39
N ALA A 80 9.67 62.11 10.11
CA ALA A 80 8.98 61.31 9.11
C ALA A 80 9.48 61.68 7.70
N HIS A 81 9.62 60.69 6.84
CA HIS A 81 10.11 60.88 5.47
C HIS A 81 9.25 61.88 4.67
N TRP A 82 7.92 61.78 4.80
CA TRP A 82 6.99 62.69 4.12
C TRP A 82 7.17 64.15 4.58
N GLN A 83 7.58 64.39 5.83
CA GLN A 83 7.89 65.73 6.33
C GLN A 83 9.20 66.24 5.70
N LEU A 84 10.21 65.37 5.61
CA LEU A 84 11.49 65.69 4.97
C LEU A 84 11.30 66.14 3.51
N GLN A 85 10.46 65.43 2.75
CA GLN A 85 10.15 65.77 1.36
C GLN A 85 9.56 67.19 1.23
N GLN A 86 8.74 67.61 2.20
CA GLN A 86 8.07 68.90 2.17
C GLN A 86 8.95 70.07 2.60
N LEU A 87 9.94 69.84 3.47
CA LEU A 87 10.89 70.87 3.89
C LEU A 87 11.80 71.32 2.74
N GLY A 88 12.14 70.39 1.85
CA GLY A 88 13.15 70.60 0.82
C GLY A 88 14.56 70.85 1.42
N PRO A 89 15.57 71.04 0.56
CA PRO A 89 16.95 71.19 1.01
C PRO A 89 17.18 72.45 1.88
N GLN A 90 16.53 73.56 1.55
CA GLN A 90 16.70 74.82 2.29
C GLN A 90 15.99 74.78 3.64
N GLY A 91 14.79 74.19 3.72
CA GLY A 91 14.07 74.02 4.98
C GLY A 91 14.84 73.11 5.94
N LEU A 92 15.36 71.99 5.43
CA LEU A 92 16.16 71.07 6.24
C LEU A 92 17.44 71.73 6.77
N ARG A 93 18.18 72.50 5.96
CA ARG A 93 19.36 73.25 6.44
C ARG A 93 19.02 74.26 7.53
N ARG A 94 17.91 74.98 7.38
CA ARG A 94 17.45 75.95 8.40
C ARG A 94 17.06 75.26 9.69
N TRP A 95 16.36 74.12 9.61
CA TRP A 95 15.98 73.33 10.77
C TRP A 95 17.20 72.76 11.50
N ILE A 96 18.19 72.21 10.79
CA ILE A 96 19.45 71.77 11.40
C ILE A 96 20.16 72.95 12.10
N ALA A 97 20.23 74.11 11.45
CA ALA A 97 20.85 75.31 12.02
C ALA A 97 20.07 75.87 13.23
N SER A 98 18.73 75.76 13.27
CA SER A 98 17.94 76.17 14.43
C SER A 98 18.13 75.24 15.63
N ARG A 99 18.44 73.96 15.42
CA ARG A 99 18.80 73.06 16.53
C ARG A 99 20.14 73.43 17.17
N ALA A 100 21.07 73.96 16.38
CA ALA A 100 22.34 74.47 16.88
C ALA A 100 22.20 75.82 17.60
N ASN A 101 21.24 76.65 17.19
CA ASN A 101 21.00 77.99 17.72
C ASN A 101 19.69 77.99 18.54
N ALA A 102 19.79 77.80 19.86
CA ALA A 102 18.69 77.59 20.82
C ALA A 102 17.65 78.73 20.99
N GLY A 103 17.43 79.59 19.98
CA GLY A 103 16.65 80.82 20.10
C GLY A 103 15.30 80.87 19.38
N GLU A 104 15.10 80.16 18.25
CA GLU A 104 13.86 80.28 17.48
C GLU A 104 13.27 78.92 17.08
N PRO A 105 11.99 78.65 17.44
CA PRO A 105 11.31 77.44 17.00
C PRO A 105 11.08 77.50 15.48
N PHE A 106 11.66 76.55 14.76
CA PHE A 106 11.43 76.40 13.33
C PHE A 106 10.00 75.90 13.06
N GLN A 107 9.21 76.69 12.33
CA GLN A 107 7.88 76.29 11.86
C GLN A 107 7.94 75.92 10.39
N ALA A 108 7.57 74.67 10.08
CA ALA A 108 7.46 74.20 8.70
C ALA A 108 6.12 74.65 8.07
N PRO A 109 6.01 74.69 6.73
CA PRO A 109 4.73 74.90 6.05
C PRO A 109 3.68 73.89 6.51
N VAL A 110 2.40 74.26 6.62
CA VAL A 110 1.32 73.31 6.95
C VAL A 110 1.10 72.40 5.75
N ALA A 111 1.35 71.11 5.91
CA ALA A 111 1.10 70.14 4.86
C ALA A 111 0.63 68.81 5.47
N GLN A 112 -0.31 68.19 4.76
CA GLN A 112 -0.97 66.96 5.19
C GLN A 112 -0.19 65.74 4.70
N PRO A 113 -0.27 64.61 5.42
CA PRO A 113 0.33 63.37 4.95
C PRO A 113 -0.36 62.85 3.69
N ASN A 114 0.37 62.10 2.87
CA ASN A 114 -0.07 61.66 1.54
C ASN A 114 -1.33 60.77 1.60
N PRO A 115 -2.21 60.82 0.59
CA PRO A 115 -3.35 59.90 0.51
C PRO A 115 -2.85 58.46 0.34
N ILE A 116 -3.47 57.52 1.06
CA ILE A 116 -3.08 56.11 1.03
C ILE A 116 -3.77 55.42 -0.16
N PRO A 117 -3.02 54.73 -1.05
CA PRO A 117 -3.61 53.99 -2.17
C PRO A 117 -4.58 52.90 -1.67
N SER A 118 -5.68 52.69 -2.38
CA SER A 118 -6.79 51.88 -1.86
C SER A 118 -6.43 50.43 -1.53
N LEU A 119 -5.70 49.74 -2.42
CA LEU A 119 -5.25 48.37 -2.18
C LEU A 119 -4.25 48.27 -1.02
N VAL A 120 -3.36 49.25 -0.88
CA VAL A 120 -2.39 49.32 0.21
C VAL A 120 -3.11 49.56 1.54
N GLY A 121 -4.11 50.44 1.54
CA GLY A 121 -4.97 50.69 2.70
C GLY A 121 -5.69 49.44 3.17
N THR A 122 -6.31 48.70 2.26
CA THR A 122 -7.01 47.44 2.59
C THR A 122 -6.05 46.37 3.10
N ALA A 123 -4.93 46.14 2.40
CA ALA A 123 -3.94 45.16 2.82
C ALA A 123 -3.38 45.49 4.22
N LEU A 124 -3.04 46.75 4.48
CA LEU A 124 -2.52 47.16 5.79
C LEU A 124 -3.56 47.09 6.89
N LEU A 125 -4.84 47.36 6.63
CA LEU A 125 -5.87 47.15 7.64
C LEU A 125 -5.96 45.69 8.06
N SER A 126 -5.98 44.77 7.10
CA SER A 126 -5.96 43.33 7.40
C SER A 126 -4.69 42.91 8.14
N LEU A 127 -3.54 43.48 7.78
CA LEU A 127 -2.27 43.19 8.47
C LEU A 127 -2.24 43.74 9.90
N ILE A 128 -2.76 44.94 10.14
CA ILE A 128 -2.86 45.55 11.48
C ILE A 128 -3.86 44.80 12.37
N GLU A 129 -4.89 44.19 11.79
CA GLU A 129 -5.81 43.31 12.53
C GLU A 129 -5.11 42.04 13.03
N VAL A 130 -4.16 41.51 12.26
CA VAL A 130 -3.35 40.34 12.65
C VAL A 130 -2.21 40.71 13.60
N GLU A 131 -1.53 41.83 13.34
CA GLU A 131 -0.37 42.30 14.11
C GLU A 131 -0.57 43.78 14.55
N PRO A 132 -1.27 44.01 15.68
CA PRO A 132 -1.58 45.38 16.14
C PRO A 132 -0.32 46.16 16.56
N GLN A 133 0.77 45.45 16.91
CA GLN A 133 2.04 46.04 17.34
C GLN A 133 2.66 46.94 16.26
N LEU A 134 2.36 46.70 14.98
CA LEU A 134 2.83 47.56 13.89
C LEU A 134 2.27 48.97 13.99
N LEU A 135 0.96 49.08 14.24
CA LEU A 135 0.30 50.37 14.38
C LEU A 135 0.75 51.08 15.66
N GLU A 136 0.90 50.34 16.76
CA GLU A 136 1.39 50.87 18.03
C GLU A 136 2.80 51.45 17.88
N ALA A 137 3.74 50.68 17.32
CA ALA A 137 5.12 51.13 17.12
C ALA A 137 5.22 52.36 16.19
N TYR A 138 4.37 52.43 15.16
CA TYR A 138 4.31 53.61 14.29
C TYR A 138 3.75 54.85 15.03
N LEU A 139 2.68 54.70 15.80
CA LEU A 139 2.12 55.81 16.56
C LEU A 139 3.06 56.29 17.66
N ASP A 140 3.82 55.39 18.28
CA ASP A 140 4.86 55.74 19.24
C ASP A 140 5.98 56.55 18.58
N LEU A 141 6.35 56.22 17.33
CA LEU A 141 7.30 57.03 16.55
C LEU A 141 6.75 58.42 16.26
N GLU A 142 5.50 58.52 15.80
CA GLU A 142 4.84 59.79 15.53
C GLU A 142 4.75 60.67 16.79
N LEU A 143 4.48 60.09 17.95
CA LEU A 143 4.44 60.82 19.23
C LEU A 143 5.82 61.36 19.66
N ARG A 144 6.91 60.76 19.17
CA ARG A 144 8.29 61.16 19.49
C ARG A 144 8.99 61.93 18.39
N ALA A 145 8.39 61.99 17.20
CA ALA A 145 8.95 62.73 16.08
C ALA A 145 9.04 64.22 16.39
N GLU A 146 10.04 64.88 15.82
CA GLU A 146 10.07 66.34 15.78
C GLU A 146 8.98 66.82 14.82
N LEU A 147 7.86 67.26 15.39
CA LEU A 147 6.68 67.62 14.63
C LEU A 147 6.80 68.95 13.87
N LEU A 148 7.86 69.74 14.10
CA LEU A 148 8.09 71.03 13.44
C LEU A 148 6.91 72.01 13.55
N GLY A 149 6.22 71.98 14.69
CA GLY A 149 5.01 72.74 14.95
C GLY A 149 3.71 72.12 14.43
N ARG A 150 3.73 70.86 13.99
CA ARG A 150 2.57 70.11 13.49
C ARG A 150 1.99 69.17 14.56
N GLU A 151 0.85 68.57 14.25
CA GLU A 151 0.25 67.49 15.04
C GLU A 151 0.79 66.13 14.55
N PRO A 152 0.96 65.15 15.46
CA PRO A 152 1.33 63.79 15.08
C PRO A 152 0.21 63.12 14.28
N ASP A 153 0.53 62.17 13.41
CA ASP A 153 -0.45 61.46 12.57
C ASP A 153 -1.29 60.42 13.34
N LEU A 154 -2.00 60.88 14.38
CA LEU A 154 -2.88 60.04 15.21
C LEU A 154 -4.09 59.51 14.43
N HIS A 155 -4.41 60.13 13.30
CA HIS A 155 -5.51 59.74 12.41
C HIS A 155 -5.10 58.73 11.32
N TYR A 156 -3.90 58.14 11.41
CA TYR A 156 -3.41 57.18 10.42
C TYR A 156 -4.37 56.03 10.15
N ARG A 157 -4.94 55.42 11.20
CA ARG A 157 -5.93 54.33 11.05
C ARG A 157 -7.21 54.79 10.32
N GLN A 158 -7.61 56.04 10.53
CA GLN A 158 -8.77 56.61 9.83
C GLN A 158 -8.46 56.85 8.36
N ARG A 159 -7.25 57.33 8.02
CA ARG A 159 -6.78 57.45 6.64
C ARG A 159 -6.73 56.10 5.94
N LEU A 160 -6.26 55.04 6.61
CA LEU A 160 -6.28 53.68 6.07
C LEU A 160 -7.69 53.22 5.72
N ARG A 161 -8.67 53.45 6.61
CA ARG A 161 -10.09 53.13 6.36
C ARG A 161 -10.67 53.91 5.19
N GLN A 162 -10.36 55.20 5.09
CA GLN A 162 -10.79 56.03 3.97
C GLN A 162 -10.20 55.57 2.64
N GLY A 163 -8.92 55.18 2.63
CA GLY A 163 -8.28 54.59 1.46
C GLY A 163 -8.88 53.23 1.06
N SER A 164 -9.18 52.37 2.04
CA SER A 164 -9.67 51.00 1.84
C SER A 164 -11.03 50.90 1.16
N ALA A 165 -11.87 51.94 1.19
CA ALA A 165 -13.26 51.88 0.73
C ALA A 165 -13.42 51.36 -0.72
N GLN A 166 -12.43 51.62 -1.59
CA GLN A 166 -12.38 51.08 -2.96
C GLN A 166 -11.50 49.83 -3.08
N GLY A 167 -10.57 49.62 -2.16
CA GLY A 167 -9.63 48.50 -2.18
C GLY A 167 -10.30 47.16 -1.88
N ASP A 168 -11.30 47.16 -1.00
CA ASP A 168 -12.11 45.96 -0.72
C ASP A 168 -12.88 45.49 -1.97
N VAL A 169 -13.44 46.42 -2.74
CA VAL A 169 -14.13 46.11 -4.00
C VAL A 169 -13.15 45.54 -5.02
N LEU A 170 -11.97 46.15 -5.18
CA LEU A 170 -10.94 45.66 -6.10
C LEU A 170 -10.38 44.30 -5.68
N LEU A 171 -10.18 44.05 -4.38
CA LEU A 171 -9.78 42.73 -3.88
C LEU A 171 -10.89 41.71 -4.07
N GLN A 172 -12.15 42.10 -3.93
CA GLN A 172 -13.28 41.22 -4.19
C GLN A 172 -13.42 40.92 -5.68
N GLU A 173 -13.25 41.89 -6.57
CA GLU A 173 -13.20 41.71 -8.02
C GLU A 173 -12.00 40.85 -8.44
N LEU A 174 -10.82 41.08 -7.86
CA LEU A 174 -9.63 40.26 -8.09
C LEU A 174 -9.85 38.84 -7.57
N ARG A 175 -10.47 38.67 -6.39
CA ARG A 175 -10.87 37.36 -5.86
C ARG A 175 -11.97 36.70 -6.69
N HIS A 176 -12.82 37.45 -7.38
CA HIS A 176 -13.77 36.88 -8.34
C HIS A 176 -13.10 36.52 -9.67
N ALA A 177 -12.16 37.34 -10.13
CA ALA A 177 -11.37 37.09 -11.35
C ALA A 177 -10.39 35.92 -11.17
N LEU A 178 -9.82 35.75 -9.97
CA LEU A 178 -8.97 34.62 -9.57
C LEU A 178 -9.79 33.46 -8.98
N GLY A 179 -11.02 33.73 -8.52
CA GLY A 179 -11.93 32.80 -7.87
C GLY A 179 -13.13 32.49 -8.75
N ALA A 180 -12.83 31.84 -9.86
CA ALA A 180 -13.66 30.73 -10.27
C ALA A 180 -13.16 29.49 -9.50
N PRO A 181 -13.82 29.06 -8.39
CA PRO A 181 -13.56 27.76 -7.75
C PRO A 181 -14.07 26.60 -8.63
N SER A 182 -13.63 26.52 -9.89
CA SER A 182 -14.32 25.66 -10.87
C SER A 182 -13.44 24.96 -11.89
N GLU A 183 -12.12 25.13 -11.87
CA GLU A 183 -11.23 24.35 -12.75
C GLU A 183 -10.19 23.55 -11.98
N LEU A 184 -9.45 24.17 -11.04
CA LEU A 184 -8.49 23.43 -10.23
C LEU A 184 -9.17 22.42 -9.29
N GLU A 185 -10.23 22.82 -8.58
CA GLU A 185 -10.99 21.90 -7.73
C GLU A 185 -11.71 20.81 -8.55
N ARG A 186 -12.16 21.14 -9.77
CA ARG A 186 -12.71 20.13 -10.69
C ARG A 186 -11.64 19.15 -11.14
N GLN A 187 -10.48 19.62 -11.56
CA GLN A 187 -9.34 18.77 -11.93
C GLN A 187 -8.88 17.90 -10.76
N GLU A 188 -8.78 18.45 -9.54
CA GLU A 188 -8.45 17.66 -8.36
C GLU A 188 -9.51 16.59 -8.06
N SER A 189 -10.80 16.92 -8.23
CA SER A 189 -11.87 15.93 -8.07
C SER A 189 -11.84 14.85 -9.14
N GLU A 190 -11.56 15.21 -10.40
CA GLU A 190 -11.44 14.28 -11.53
C GLU A 190 -10.21 13.37 -11.37
N LEU A 191 -9.09 13.92 -10.89
CA LEU A 191 -7.89 13.15 -10.58
C LEU A 191 -8.14 12.18 -9.44
N ARG A 192 -8.87 12.59 -8.39
CA ARG A 192 -9.26 11.68 -7.31
C ARG A 192 -10.15 10.55 -7.80
N THR A 193 -11.19 10.86 -8.58
CA THR A 193 -12.06 9.81 -9.14
C THR A 193 -11.28 8.87 -10.06
N ALA A 194 -10.38 9.39 -10.90
CA ALA A 194 -9.55 8.56 -11.76
C ALA A 194 -8.57 7.68 -10.96
N GLN A 195 -8.04 8.18 -9.84
CA GLN A 195 -7.21 7.40 -8.92
C GLN A 195 -8.01 6.27 -8.26
N GLU A 196 -9.20 6.57 -7.75
CA GLU A 196 -10.09 5.56 -7.14
C GLU A 196 -10.49 4.48 -8.15
N GLU A 197 -10.82 4.85 -9.39
CA GLU A 197 -11.13 3.91 -10.47
C GLU A 197 -9.91 3.03 -10.83
N ALA A 198 -8.72 3.62 -10.88
CA ALA A 198 -7.49 2.88 -11.15
C ALA A 198 -7.16 1.87 -10.03
N GLU A 199 -7.33 2.26 -8.77
CA GLU A 199 -7.16 1.37 -7.61
C GLU A 199 -8.16 0.22 -7.61
N LEU A 200 -9.44 0.50 -7.91
CA LEU A 200 -10.46 -0.54 -8.05
C LEU A 200 -10.13 -1.52 -9.18
N THR A 201 -9.66 -1.01 -10.32
CA THR A 201 -9.27 -1.85 -11.46
C THR A 201 -8.06 -2.73 -11.11
N LEU A 202 -7.09 -2.20 -10.38
CA LEU A 202 -5.93 -2.97 -9.90
C LEU A 202 -6.35 -4.08 -8.94
N LEU A 203 -7.27 -3.80 -8.00
CA LEU A 203 -7.82 -4.80 -7.09
C LEU A 203 -8.56 -5.91 -7.85
N GLN A 204 -9.40 -5.55 -8.83
CA GLN A 204 -10.07 -6.52 -9.68
C GLN A 204 -9.09 -7.40 -10.46
N LEU A 205 -8.02 -6.80 -10.99
CA LEU A 205 -6.99 -7.55 -11.72
C LEU A 205 -6.23 -8.51 -10.81
N HIS A 206 -5.93 -8.10 -9.57
CA HIS A 206 -5.31 -8.97 -8.57
C HIS A 206 -6.21 -10.16 -8.22
N GLN A 207 -7.50 -9.93 -8.02
CA GLN A 207 -8.46 -11.00 -7.76
C GLN A 207 -8.52 -12.01 -8.92
N VAL A 208 -8.58 -11.53 -10.16
CA VAL A 208 -8.58 -12.42 -11.34
C VAL A 208 -7.27 -13.22 -11.43
N GLN A 209 -6.13 -12.63 -11.07
CA GLN A 209 -4.85 -13.35 -11.03
C GLN A 209 -4.87 -14.48 -9.98
N GLU A 210 -5.35 -14.21 -8.76
CA GLU A 210 -5.48 -15.22 -7.71
C GLU A 210 -6.41 -16.38 -8.13
N GLU A 211 -7.54 -16.07 -8.76
CA GLU A 211 -8.48 -17.08 -9.26
C GLU A 211 -7.84 -17.95 -10.36
N LEU A 212 -7.08 -17.35 -11.28
CA LEU A 212 -6.36 -18.09 -12.32
C LEU A 212 -5.27 -18.99 -11.72
N GLU A 213 -4.52 -18.51 -10.74
CA GLU A 213 -3.52 -19.31 -10.03
C GLU A 213 -4.15 -20.50 -9.30
N ALA A 214 -5.28 -20.29 -8.62
CA ALA A 214 -6.01 -21.34 -7.95
C ALA A 214 -6.52 -22.41 -8.93
N ILE A 215 -7.09 -21.99 -10.07
CA ILE A 215 -7.53 -22.91 -11.14
C ILE A 215 -6.33 -23.69 -11.70
N PHE A 216 -5.20 -23.02 -11.94
CA PHE A 216 -4.01 -23.67 -12.47
C PHE A 216 -3.45 -24.72 -11.51
N LEU A 217 -3.42 -24.44 -10.21
CA LEU A 217 -3.01 -25.40 -9.19
C LEU A 217 -3.98 -26.60 -9.12
N ALA A 218 -5.28 -26.34 -9.15
CA ALA A 218 -6.30 -27.39 -9.14
C ALA A 218 -6.22 -28.29 -10.39
N ASP A 219 -5.98 -27.71 -11.57
CA ASP A 219 -5.82 -28.46 -12.81
C ASP A 219 -4.55 -29.32 -12.78
N ARG A 220 -3.44 -28.77 -12.25
CA ARG A 220 -2.21 -29.53 -12.05
C ARG A 220 -2.39 -30.71 -11.09
N GLU A 221 -3.09 -30.53 -9.97
CA GLU A 221 -3.41 -31.63 -9.06
C GLU A 221 -4.29 -32.69 -9.73
N LYS A 222 -5.30 -32.26 -10.48
CA LYS A 222 -6.18 -33.17 -11.22
C LYS A 222 -5.39 -33.97 -12.25
N GLN A 223 -4.47 -33.33 -12.98
CA GLN A 223 -3.59 -34.00 -13.94
C GLN A 223 -2.70 -35.04 -13.25
N GLN A 224 -2.10 -34.70 -12.10
CA GLN A 224 -1.31 -35.66 -11.32
C GLN A 224 -2.14 -36.86 -10.85
N ARG A 225 -3.40 -36.65 -10.44
CA ARG A 225 -4.31 -37.75 -10.07
C ARG A 225 -4.67 -38.62 -11.26
N LEU A 226 -4.90 -38.02 -12.43
CA LEU A 226 -5.15 -38.76 -13.67
C LEU A 226 -3.94 -39.60 -14.08
N ASP A 227 -2.74 -39.02 -14.00
CA ASP A 227 -1.50 -39.73 -14.32
C ASP A 227 -1.26 -40.88 -13.33
N ALA A 228 -1.47 -40.66 -12.03
CA ALA A 228 -1.37 -41.72 -11.01
C ALA A 228 -2.36 -42.86 -11.28
N SER A 229 -3.64 -42.54 -11.51
CA SER A 229 -4.68 -43.53 -11.83
C SER A 229 -4.38 -44.27 -13.14
N SER A 230 -3.88 -43.58 -14.16
CA SER A 230 -3.42 -44.18 -15.41
C SER A 230 -2.29 -45.18 -15.18
N THR A 231 -1.29 -44.84 -14.35
CA THR A 231 -0.21 -45.77 -14.02
C THR A 231 -0.68 -46.98 -13.21
N GLU A 232 -1.69 -46.83 -12.34
CA GLU A 232 -2.30 -47.95 -11.62
C GLU A 232 -3.07 -48.87 -12.58
N LEU A 233 -3.83 -48.32 -13.51
CA LEU A 233 -4.50 -49.10 -14.55
C LEU A 233 -3.51 -49.88 -15.41
N GLU A 234 -2.39 -49.25 -15.82
CA GLU A 234 -1.33 -49.94 -16.55
C GLU A 234 -0.64 -51.04 -15.73
N LYS A 235 -0.58 -50.92 -14.39
CA LYS A 235 -0.08 -52.00 -13.51
C LYS A 235 -1.10 -53.11 -13.30
N LEU A 236 -2.39 -52.81 -13.30
CA LEU A 236 -3.45 -53.80 -13.10
C LEU A 236 -3.70 -54.64 -14.36
N LYS A 237 -3.56 -54.06 -15.56
CA LYS A 237 -3.68 -54.78 -16.84
C LYS A 237 -2.87 -56.10 -16.91
N PRO A 238 -1.55 -56.12 -16.63
CA PRO A 238 -0.78 -57.37 -16.67
C PRO A 238 -1.20 -58.34 -15.57
N ARG A 239 -1.68 -57.84 -14.42
CA ARG A 239 -2.15 -58.70 -13.33
C ARG A 239 -3.45 -59.41 -13.70
N VAL A 240 -4.36 -58.72 -14.39
CA VAL A 240 -5.58 -59.34 -14.94
C VAL A 240 -5.20 -60.40 -15.98
N ALA A 241 -4.30 -60.09 -16.91
CA ALA A 241 -3.83 -61.06 -17.90
C ALA A 241 -3.14 -62.28 -17.27
N GLU A 242 -2.35 -62.09 -16.20
CA GLU A 242 -1.71 -63.17 -15.45
C GLU A 242 -2.76 -64.06 -14.75
N LEU A 243 -3.77 -63.46 -14.13
CA LEU A 243 -4.87 -64.19 -13.47
C LEU A 243 -5.71 -64.98 -14.49
N GLU A 244 -6.02 -64.39 -15.64
CA GLU A 244 -6.70 -65.08 -16.74
C GLU A 244 -5.89 -66.30 -17.21
N GLN A 245 -4.58 -66.15 -17.39
CA GLN A 245 -3.70 -67.26 -17.76
C GLN A 245 -3.63 -68.35 -16.67
N GLN A 246 -3.64 -67.97 -15.39
CA GLN A 246 -3.67 -68.93 -14.28
C GLN A 246 -4.98 -69.71 -14.26
N LEU A 247 -6.11 -69.05 -14.52
CA LEU A 247 -7.43 -69.67 -14.55
C LEU A 247 -7.53 -70.67 -15.70
N GLU A 248 -7.04 -70.30 -16.90
CA GLU A 248 -6.97 -71.21 -18.05
C GLU A 248 -6.12 -72.46 -17.77
N ARG A 249 -4.94 -72.29 -17.13
CA ARG A 249 -4.11 -73.43 -16.72
C ARG A 249 -4.77 -74.32 -15.68
N GLN A 250 -5.54 -73.74 -14.75
CA GLN A 250 -6.28 -74.53 -13.76
C GLN A 250 -7.41 -75.33 -14.42
N ASP A 251 -8.13 -74.74 -15.36
CA ASP A 251 -9.18 -75.42 -16.11
C ASP A 251 -8.62 -76.60 -16.92
N ASP A 252 -7.49 -76.43 -17.61
CA ASP A 252 -6.84 -77.50 -18.35
C ASP A 252 -6.31 -78.62 -17.43
N ALA A 253 -5.77 -78.25 -16.26
CA ALA A 253 -5.34 -79.22 -15.26
C ALA A 253 -6.53 -80.01 -14.69
N LEU A 254 -7.67 -79.35 -14.45
CA LEU A 254 -8.89 -79.99 -13.99
C LEU A 254 -9.46 -80.97 -15.03
N LYS A 255 -9.49 -80.57 -16.31
CA LYS A 255 -9.90 -81.48 -17.39
C LYS A 255 -8.99 -82.70 -17.47
N THR A 256 -7.67 -82.51 -17.45
CA THR A 256 -6.70 -83.61 -17.46
C THR A 256 -6.93 -84.55 -16.28
N ALA A 257 -7.11 -84.00 -15.07
CA ALA A 257 -7.39 -84.80 -13.87
C ALA A 257 -8.73 -85.54 -13.95
N GLN A 258 -9.75 -84.95 -14.59
CA GLN A 258 -11.03 -85.62 -14.86
C GLN A 258 -10.85 -86.78 -15.85
N GLU A 259 -10.15 -86.58 -16.96
CA GLU A 259 -9.86 -87.63 -17.94
C GLU A 259 -9.06 -88.78 -17.32
N GLU A 260 -8.03 -88.47 -16.51
CA GLU A 260 -7.26 -89.48 -15.76
C GLU A 260 -8.12 -90.25 -14.76
N ALA A 261 -9.03 -89.57 -14.05
CA ALA A 261 -9.96 -90.21 -13.12
C ALA A 261 -10.94 -91.13 -13.84
N GLU A 262 -11.48 -90.72 -15.00
CA GLU A 262 -12.37 -91.53 -15.83
C GLU A 262 -11.64 -92.78 -16.37
N LEU A 263 -10.42 -92.62 -16.88
CA LEU A 263 -9.59 -93.75 -17.32
C LEU A 263 -9.30 -94.74 -16.19
N THR A 264 -8.97 -94.24 -15.00
CA THR A 264 -8.72 -95.08 -13.82
C THR A 264 -9.97 -95.84 -13.41
N LEU A 265 -11.14 -95.19 -13.47
CA LEU A 265 -12.42 -95.82 -13.17
C LEU A 265 -12.76 -96.94 -14.16
N LEU A 266 -12.51 -96.72 -15.46
CA LEU A 266 -12.68 -97.74 -16.50
C LEU A 266 -11.74 -98.94 -16.28
N GLN A 267 -10.46 -98.68 -15.96
CA GLN A 267 -9.50 -99.74 -15.64
C GLN A 267 -9.94 -100.54 -14.41
N LEU A 268 -10.46 -99.88 -13.37
CA LEU A 268 -10.96 -100.54 -12.17
C LEU A 268 -12.18 -101.41 -12.49
N HIS A 269 -13.10 -100.94 -13.35
CA HIS A 269 -14.25 -101.74 -13.81
C HIS A 269 -13.80 -102.99 -14.57
N GLN A 270 -12.82 -102.87 -15.48
CA GLN A 270 -12.28 -104.02 -16.20
C GLN A 270 -11.65 -105.04 -15.25
N VAL A 271 -10.85 -104.60 -14.28
CA VAL A 271 -10.26 -105.50 -13.27
C VAL A 271 -11.34 -106.18 -12.43
N GLN A 272 -12.42 -105.46 -12.09
CA GLN A 272 -13.58 -106.06 -11.41
C GLN A 272 -14.24 -107.15 -12.26
N GLU A 273 -14.52 -106.89 -13.55
CA GLU A 273 -15.08 -107.88 -14.47
C GLU A 273 -14.19 -109.12 -14.62
N GLU A 274 -12.87 -108.94 -14.75
CA GLU A 274 -11.90 -110.03 -14.82
C GLU A 274 -11.90 -110.86 -13.52
N LEU A 275 -11.90 -110.21 -12.35
CA LEU A 275 -11.98 -110.88 -11.05
C LEU A 275 -13.29 -111.65 -10.88
N GLU A 276 -14.42 -111.09 -11.31
CA GLU A 276 -15.72 -111.76 -11.30
C GLU A 276 -15.72 -112.99 -12.21
N HIS A 277 -15.17 -112.88 -13.42
CA HIS A 277 -15.02 -114.00 -14.34
C HIS A 277 -14.15 -115.12 -13.74
N TYR A 278 -12.99 -114.81 -13.18
CA TYR A 278 -12.13 -115.80 -12.52
C TYR A 278 -12.80 -116.44 -11.30
N PHE A 279 -13.55 -115.66 -10.52
CA PHE A 279 -14.32 -116.16 -9.38
C PHE A 279 -15.39 -117.16 -9.82
N LEU A 280 -16.18 -116.84 -10.87
CA LEU A 280 -17.18 -117.75 -11.44
C LEU A 280 -16.55 -119.00 -12.03
N LEU A 281 -15.43 -118.87 -12.75
CA LEU A 281 -14.69 -120.00 -13.33
C LEU A 281 -14.16 -120.93 -12.24
N SER A 282 -13.52 -120.38 -11.20
CA SER A 282 -13.03 -121.14 -10.04
C SER A 282 -14.18 -121.88 -9.33
N ARG A 283 -15.33 -121.20 -9.13
CA ARG A 283 -16.53 -121.81 -8.54
C ARG A 283 -17.09 -122.95 -9.40
N SER A 284 -17.09 -122.79 -10.73
CA SER A 284 -17.51 -123.83 -11.68
C SER A 284 -16.58 -125.04 -11.65
N GLN A 285 -15.26 -124.81 -11.69
CA GLN A 285 -14.26 -125.89 -11.56
C GLN A 285 -14.38 -126.61 -10.22
N HIS A 286 -14.59 -125.88 -9.12
CA HIS A 286 -14.82 -126.48 -7.81
C HIS A 286 -16.10 -127.34 -7.79
N SER A 287 -17.18 -126.88 -8.44
CA SER A 287 -18.40 -127.68 -8.63
C SER A 287 -18.13 -128.96 -9.44
N LEU A 288 -17.38 -128.88 -10.54
CA LEU A 288 -17.03 -130.02 -11.38
C LEU A 288 -16.14 -131.03 -10.64
N LEU A 289 -15.14 -130.57 -9.88
CA LEU A 289 -14.32 -131.42 -9.02
C LEU A 289 -15.15 -132.11 -7.95
N ASN A 290 -16.11 -131.40 -7.35
CA ASN A 290 -17.04 -131.99 -6.38
C ASN A 290 -17.91 -133.08 -7.05
N GLN A 291 -18.40 -132.87 -8.27
CA GLN A 291 -19.13 -133.87 -9.05
C GLN A 291 -18.27 -135.08 -9.38
N HIS A 292 -17.05 -134.88 -9.91
CA HIS A 292 -16.12 -135.99 -10.17
C HIS A 292 -15.76 -136.75 -8.89
N GLY A 293 -15.56 -136.04 -7.77
CA GLY A 293 -15.33 -136.66 -6.47
C GLY A 293 -16.55 -137.44 -5.94
N GLN A 294 -17.77 -137.08 -6.34
CA GLN A 294 -18.97 -137.88 -6.07
C GLN A 294 -19.03 -139.11 -6.97
N GLN A 295 -18.83 -138.96 -8.30
CA GLN A 295 -18.80 -140.07 -9.25
C GLN A 295 -17.72 -141.10 -8.91
N GLN A 296 -16.51 -140.66 -8.53
CA GLN A 296 -15.44 -141.56 -8.07
C GLN A 296 -15.85 -142.33 -6.82
N ARG A 297 -16.51 -141.68 -5.86
CA ARG A 297 -17.05 -142.36 -4.68
C ARG A 297 -18.12 -143.38 -5.06
N GLU A 298 -18.97 -143.09 -6.05
CA GLU A 298 -19.94 -144.06 -6.57
C GLU A 298 -19.29 -145.24 -7.28
N VAL A 299 -18.33 -144.99 -8.18
CA VAL A 299 -17.56 -146.04 -8.86
C VAL A 299 -16.79 -146.88 -7.85
N GLN A 300 -16.16 -146.27 -6.83
CA GLN A 300 -15.50 -147.00 -5.74
C GLN A 300 -16.48 -147.85 -4.94
N LYS A 301 -17.70 -147.34 -4.66
CA LYS A 301 -18.76 -148.15 -4.04
C LYS A 301 -19.16 -149.33 -4.93
N LEU A 302 -19.35 -149.12 -6.22
CA LEU A 302 -19.69 -150.18 -7.18
C LEU A 302 -18.57 -151.21 -7.32
N LEU A 303 -17.31 -150.78 -7.40
CA LEU A 303 -16.14 -151.66 -7.39
C LEU A 303 -16.03 -152.41 -6.06
N ALA A 304 -16.27 -151.77 -4.92
CA ALA A 304 -16.30 -152.45 -3.63
C ALA A 304 -17.40 -153.53 -3.58
N VAL A 305 -18.56 -153.28 -4.18
CA VAL A 305 -19.64 -154.27 -4.32
C VAL A 305 -19.24 -155.41 -5.26
N LEU A 306 -18.62 -155.12 -6.40
CA LEU A 306 -18.12 -156.12 -7.36
C LEU A 306 -16.99 -156.98 -6.77
N VAL A 307 -16.03 -156.36 -6.08
CA VAL A 307 -14.96 -157.05 -5.34
C VAL A 307 -15.57 -157.93 -4.25
N LYS A 308 -16.63 -157.47 -3.56
CA LYS A 308 -17.38 -158.29 -2.60
C LYS A 308 -18.16 -159.44 -3.25
N GLN A 309 -18.54 -159.31 -4.52
CA GLN A 309 -19.15 -160.40 -5.31
C GLN A 309 -18.12 -161.40 -5.86
N GLN A 310 -16.88 -160.97 -6.17
CA GLN A 310 -15.80 -161.87 -6.62
C GLN A 310 -15.02 -162.54 -5.48
N LEU A 311 -15.06 -161.99 -4.26
CA LEU A 311 -14.43 -162.57 -3.05
C LEU A 311 -15.38 -163.39 -2.16
N SER A 312 -16.56 -163.77 -2.67
CA SER A 312 -17.38 -164.84 -2.07
C SER A 312 -17.35 -166.09 -2.95
N PRO A 313 -16.33 -166.97 -2.79
CA PRO A 313 -16.38 -168.33 -3.32
C PRO A 313 -17.34 -169.18 -2.49
N GLY A 314 -17.90 -170.20 -3.13
CA GLY A 314 -19.06 -170.93 -2.65
C GLY A 314 -18.95 -171.53 -1.25
N ALA A 315 -20.10 -171.57 -0.58
CA ALA A 315 -20.39 -172.55 0.46
C ALA A 315 -21.88 -172.87 0.43
N ALA A 316 -22.19 -174.01 -0.17
CA ALA A 316 -23.32 -174.87 0.13
C ALA A 316 -22.72 -176.27 0.41
N PRO A 317 -23.41 -177.25 1.05
CA PRO A 317 -24.71 -177.20 1.75
C PRO A 317 -24.75 -178.05 3.06
N ARG A 318 -25.97 -178.21 3.61
CA ARG A 318 -26.58 -179.37 4.32
C ARG A 318 -26.78 -179.24 5.84
N PRO A 319 -27.80 -179.95 6.41
CA PRO A 319 -28.71 -180.94 5.80
C PRO A 319 -30.11 -180.43 5.40
#